data_AF-A0A366K8G4-F1
#
_entry.id   AF-A0A366K8G4-F1
#
_cell.length_a   1.000
_cell.length_b   1.000
_cell.length_c   1.000
_cell.angle_alpha   90.00
_cell.angle_beta   90.00
_cell.angle_gamma   90.00
#
_symmetry.space_group_name_H-M   'P 1'
#
loop_
_entity.id
_entity.type
_entity.pdbx_description
1 polymer ?
#
loop_
_entity_poly.entity_id
_entity_poly.type
_entity_poly.pdbx_seq_one_letter_code
_entity_poly.pdbx_strand_id
1 'polypeptide(L)'
;MDLGQAVAARHSVRMYTDEPVAPEILQALDQEIASCKARSGLHLQMASGLDDAFAGHKTHYGRFKGVHNAIALIGPGAIPADLHDRKADQFPLDNPAERDLQEAVGYWGEQLSLTLVRLGLDNSWAVLDDADQGWWQLDEQEHLIWILAFGHGARAGAKHHSKPMDNLTQLPEGMSLDEAPDWFRAGMEAAMLAPTSLGQQPFLFTLTESGKVRAQATTGLFAHVGLGCAKRNFEIGAASAGKDQVAWE
;
A
#
# COMPACT_ATOMS: atom_id res chain seq x y z
N MET A 1 3.06 -0.52 19.35
CA MET A 1 1.82 -1.15 18.83
C MET A 1 2.17 -2.33 17.95
N ASP A 2 1.29 -3.32 17.85
CA ASP A 2 1.43 -4.41 16.87
C ASP A 2 0.95 -3.98 15.46
N LEU A 3 1.04 -4.88 14.48
CA LEU A 3 0.62 -4.59 13.11
C LEU A 3 -0.91 -4.46 12.95
N GLY A 4 -1.72 -5.21 13.71
CA GLY A 4 -3.18 -5.08 13.65
C GLY A 4 -3.64 -3.72 14.17
N GLN A 5 -3.04 -3.25 15.26
CA GLN A 5 -3.22 -1.89 15.77
C GLN A 5 -2.74 -0.83 14.76
N ALA A 6 -1.62 -1.08 14.06
CA ALA A 6 -1.13 -0.19 13.03
C ALA A 6 -2.10 -0.09 11.84
N VAL A 7 -2.71 -1.19 11.41
CA VAL A 7 -3.75 -1.18 10.34
C VAL A 7 -4.91 -0.27 10.73
N ALA A 8 -5.38 -0.35 11.97
CA ALA A 8 -6.46 0.50 12.47
C ALA A 8 -6.06 1.97 12.62
N ALA A 9 -4.81 2.24 13.01
CA ALA A 9 -4.29 3.60 13.25
C ALA A 9 -3.79 4.30 11.98
N ARG A 10 -3.51 3.57 10.89
CA ARG A 10 -2.94 4.13 9.67
C ARG A 10 -3.96 5.03 8.97
N HIS A 11 -3.60 6.30 8.79
CA HIS A 11 -4.35 7.25 7.96
C HIS A 11 -3.41 7.96 6.98
N SER A 12 -3.97 8.43 5.87
CA SER A 12 -3.18 9.21 4.90
C SER A 12 -2.99 10.64 5.41
N VAL A 13 -1.75 10.96 5.82
CA VAL A 13 -1.32 12.30 6.22
C VAL A 13 -0.47 12.89 5.11
N ARG A 14 -0.71 14.15 4.77
CA ARG A 14 -0.01 14.82 3.65
C ARG A 14 0.62 16.16 4.05
N MET A 15 0.53 16.51 5.31
CA MET A 15 1.09 17.73 5.86
C MET A 15 1.95 17.32 7.05
N TYR A 16 3.25 17.54 6.95
CA TYR A 16 4.20 17.17 7.99
C TYR A 16 4.80 18.42 8.61
N THR A 17 5.28 18.29 9.85
CA THR A 17 6.07 19.32 10.52
C THR A 17 7.54 19.23 10.12
N ASP A 18 8.31 20.28 10.40
CA ASP A 18 9.77 20.30 10.19
C ASP A 18 10.55 19.53 11.29
N GLU A 19 9.85 18.91 12.25
CA GLU A 19 10.49 18.06 13.26
C GLU A 19 11.24 16.89 12.61
N PRO A 20 12.55 16.71 12.86
CA PRO A 20 13.32 15.61 12.31
C PRO A 20 12.84 14.24 12.82
N VAL A 21 13.00 13.21 11.99
CA VAL A 21 12.83 11.82 12.43
C VAL A 21 14.07 11.40 13.21
N ALA A 22 13.87 10.79 14.38
CA ALA A 22 14.97 10.34 15.23
C ALA A 22 15.87 9.31 14.50
N PRO A 23 17.21 9.37 14.63
CA PRO A 23 18.12 8.46 13.96
C PRO A 23 17.83 6.97 14.22
N GLU A 24 17.38 6.63 15.43
CA GLU A 24 17.06 5.25 15.80
C GLU A 24 15.82 4.73 15.06
N ILE A 25 14.87 5.61 14.75
CA ILE A 25 13.68 5.28 13.95
C ILE A 25 14.09 5.05 12.49
N LEU A 26 14.96 5.91 11.94
CA LEU A 26 15.49 5.74 10.58
C LEU A 26 16.28 4.43 10.46
N GLN A 27 17.10 4.10 11.46
CA GLN A 27 17.84 2.83 11.49
C GLN A 27 16.91 1.61 11.55
N ALA A 28 15.85 1.66 12.34
CA ALA A 28 14.86 0.58 12.39
C ALA A 28 14.11 0.42 11.06
N LEU A 29 13.81 1.54 10.40
CA LEU A 29 13.17 1.54 9.08
C LEU A 29 14.10 0.99 7.98
N ASP A 30 15.39 1.33 8.00
CA ASP A 30 16.39 0.77 7.08
C ASP A 30 16.49 -0.76 7.21
N GLN A 31 16.43 -1.28 8.43
CA GLN A 31 16.41 -2.73 8.67
C GLN A 31 15.17 -3.40 8.07
N GLU A 32 13.99 -2.78 8.23
CA GLU A 32 12.76 -3.29 7.61
C GLU A 32 12.84 -3.21 6.08
N ILE A 33 13.34 -2.09 5.53
CA ILE A 33 13.54 -1.93 4.09
C ILE A 33 14.48 -3.02 3.55
N ALA A 34 15.58 -3.31 4.23
CA ALA A 34 16.49 -4.38 3.83
C ALA A 34 15.81 -5.76 3.84
N SER A 35 14.98 -6.04 4.86
CA SER A 35 14.16 -7.25 4.95
C SER A 35 13.15 -7.35 3.79
N CYS A 36 12.44 -6.25 3.50
CA CYS A 36 11.49 -6.15 2.39
C CYS A 36 12.19 -6.32 1.04
N LYS A 37 13.36 -5.70 0.81
CA LYS A 37 14.17 -5.85 -0.42
C LYS A 37 14.50 -7.31 -0.69
N ALA A 38 14.98 -8.03 0.33
CA ALA A 38 15.38 -9.42 0.21
C ALA A 38 14.23 -10.38 -0.16
N ARG A 39 12.97 -9.99 0.11
CA ARG A 39 11.78 -10.83 -0.10
C ARG A 39 10.93 -10.39 -1.29
N SER A 40 11.03 -9.13 -1.69
CA SER A 40 10.17 -8.52 -2.71
C SER A 40 10.77 -8.54 -4.10
N GLY A 41 12.11 -8.48 -4.22
CA GLY A 41 12.77 -8.19 -5.49
C GLY A 41 12.61 -6.73 -5.95
N LEU A 42 12.02 -5.85 -5.12
CA LEU A 42 11.90 -4.41 -5.40
C LEU A 42 13.17 -3.67 -5.01
N HIS A 43 13.47 -2.59 -5.74
CA HIS A 43 14.56 -1.68 -5.44
C HIS A 43 14.10 -0.58 -4.47
N LEU A 44 13.88 -0.94 -3.21
CA LEU A 44 13.41 0.00 -2.18
C LEU A 44 14.52 0.94 -1.67
N GLN A 45 14.33 2.25 -1.74
CA GLN A 45 15.31 3.25 -1.27
C GLN A 45 14.66 4.27 -0.34
N MET A 46 15.37 4.74 0.67
CA MET A 46 14.88 5.78 1.58
C MET A 46 15.81 6.99 1.56
N ALA A 47 15.23 8.18 1.61
CA ALA A 47 15.93 9.41 1.95
C ALA A 47 15.20 10.12 3.10
N SER A 48 15.97 10.84 3.91
CA SER A 48 15.48 11.59 5.06
C SER A 48 16.22 12.92 5.21
N GLY A 49 15.56 13.90 5.83
CA GLY A 49 16.15 15.23 6.07
C GLY A 49 16.42 16.04 4.81
N LEU A 50 15.69 15.80 3.72
CA LEU A 50 15.78 16.58 2.49
C LEU A 50 14.98 17.87 2.59
N ASP A 51 15.37 18.93 1.86
CA ASP A 51 14.54 20.13 1.72
C ASP A 51 13.20 19.82 1.02
N ASP A 52 13.25 18.94 0.02
CA ASP A 52 12.10 18.40 -0.70
C ASP A 52 12.36 16.95 -1.12
N ALA A 53 11.71 16.00 -0.44
CA ALA A 53 11.86 14.58 -0.76
C ALA A 53 11.10 14.17 -2.04
N PHE A 54 10.32 15.06 -2.66
CA PHE A 54 9.77 14.85 -3.99
C PHE A 54 10.63 15.46 -5.10
N ALA A 55 11.78 16.08 -4.77
CA ALA A 55 12.74 16.61 -5.75
C ALA A 55 12.12 17.53 -6.81
N GLY A 56 11.10 18.33 -6.45
CA GLY A 56 10.39 19.23 -7.35
C GLY A 56 9.31 18.58 -8.22
N HIS A 57 9.16 17.25 -8.18
CA HIS A 57 8.14 16.55 -8.95
C HIS A 57 6.74 16.85 -8.42
N LYS A 58 5.79 16.94 -9.35
CA LYS A 58 4.38 17.10 -9.01
C LYS A 58 3.81 15.77 -8.56
N THR A 59 2.90 15.81 -7.60
CA THR A 59 2.13 14.63 -7.23
C THR A 59 0.90 14.52 -8.12
N HIS A 60 0.68 13.32 -8.67
CA HIS A 60 -0.49 13.05 -9.52
C HIS A 60 -1.82 13.26 -8.76
N TYR A 61 -1.85 12.85 -7.49
CA TYR A 61 -2.97 13.12 -6.58
C TYR A 61 -2.50 13.60 -5.20
N GLY A 62 -3.37 14.36 -4.54
CA GLY A 62 -3.12 14.89 -3.20
C GLY A 62 -2.35 16.21 -3.22
N ARG A 63 -2.37 16.89 -2.07
CA ARG A 63 -1.56 18.08 -1.84
C ARG A 63 -0.67 17.80 -0.65
N PHE A 64 0.63 17.88 -0.87
CA PHE A 64 1.63 17.58 0.14
C PHE A 64 2.33 18.86 0.61
N LYS A 65 2.78 18.88 1.86
CA LYS A 65 3.61 19.96 2.43
C LYS A 65 4.55 19.40 3.49
N GLY A 66 5.78 19.93 3.52
CA GLY A 66 6.78 19.57 4.53
C GLY A 66 7.33 18.15 4.34
N VAL A 67 7.39 17.65 3.10
CA VAL A 67 7.85 16.29 2.84
C VAL A 67 9.38 16.27 2.82
N HIS A 68 9.97 15.98 3.98
CA HIS A 68 11.43 15.91 4.15
C HIS A 68 11.97 14.48 4.03
N ASN A 69 11.10 13.47 4.09
CA ASN A 69 11.48 12.07 4.09
C ASN A 69 10.55 11.26 3.22
N ALA A 70 11.12 10.28 2.51
CA ALA A 70 10.37 9.42 1.62
C ALA A 70 11.04 8.07 1.39
N ILE A 71 10.22 7.07 1.05
CA ILE A 71 10.66 5.76 0.57
C ILE A 71 10.21 5.60 -0.88
N ALA A 72 11.15 5.36 -1.78
CA ALA A 72 10.93 5.07 -3.19
C ALA A 72 10.69 3.56 -3.40
N LEU A 73 9.61 3.22 -4.09
CA LEU A 73 9.26 1.85 -4.48
C LEU A 73 9.48 1.68 -5.97
N ILE A 74 10.60 1.04 -6.32
CA ILE A 74 11.12 0.94 -7.68
C ILE A 74 11.11 -0.51 -8.16
N GLY A 75 10.87 -0.72 -9.44
CA GLY A 75 11.03 -2.02 -10.09
C GLY A 75 10.97 -1.94 -11.62
N PRO A 76 11.19 -3.09 -12.31
CA PRO A 76 11.43 -3.16 -13.75
C PRO A 76 10.13 -3.14 -14.57
N GLY A 77 9.30 -2.10 -14.43
CA GLY A 77 8.05 -1.98 -15.17
C GLY A 77 7.57 -0.55 -15.27
N ALA A 78 6.72 -0.26 -16.24
CA ALA A 78 6.22 1.09 -16.46
C ALA A 78 5.06 1.43 -15.51
N ILE A 79 5.02 2.68 -15.05
CA ILE A 79 3.73 3.30 -14.71
C ILE A 79 3.02 3.57 -16.05
N PRO A 80 1.71 3.24 -16.22
CA PRO A 80 0.97 3.64 -17.40
C PRO A 80 1.14 5.15 -17.67
N ALA A 81 1.77 5.49 -18.80
CA ALA A 81 2.37 6.80 -19.07
C ALA A 81 1.37 7.99 -19.22
N ASP A 82 0.07 7.76 -19.11
CA ASP A 82 -1.00 8.75 -19.34
C ASP A 82 -2.11 8.65 -18.28
N LEU A 83 -1.74 8.71 -17.00
CA LEU A 83 -2.72 8.88 -15.91
C LEU A 83 -3.61 10.13 -16.08
N HIS A 84 -3.22 11.08 -16.94
CA HIS A 84 -3.94 12.32 -17.20
C HIS A 84 -5.21 12.18 -18.06
N ASP A 85 -5.31 11.18 -18.95
CA ASP A 85 -6.41 11.11 -19.95
C ASP A 85 -7.26 9.83 -19.87
N ARG A 86 -6.88 8.84 -19.04
CA ARG A 86 -7.57 7.54 -19.00
C ARG A 86 -8.60 7.41 -17.89
N LYS A 87 -9.77 6.89 -18.25
CA LYS A 87 -10.83 6.51 -17.31
C LYS A 87 -10.48 5.19 -16.61
N ALA A 88 -11.01 4.99 -15.40
CA ALA A 88 -10.71 3.81 -14.56
C ALA A 88 -10.99 2.45 -15.22
N ASP A 89 -11.84 2.40 -16.25
CA ASP A 89 -12.18 1.23 -17.06
C ASP A 89 -11.14 0.90 -18.15
N GLN A 90 -10.10 1.72 -18.32
CA GLN A 90 -9.03 1.55 -19.31
C GLN A 90 -7.71 1.03 -18.70
N PHE A 91 -7.76 0.48 -17.47
CA PHE A 91 -6.63 -0.11 -16.74
C PHE A 91 -6.60 -1.66 -16.65
N PRO A 92 -7.15 -2.49 -17.56
CA PRO A 92 -6.74 -3.88 -17.57
C PRO A 92 -5.27 -3.94 -17.96
N LEU A 93 -4.42 -4.37 -17.02
CA LEU A 93 -3.04 -4.72 -17.31
C LEU A 93 -3.06 -6.11 -17.96
N ASP A 94 -2.91 -6.14 -19.29
CA ASP A 94 -2.83 -7.39 -20.04
C ASP A 94 -1.52 -8.15 -19.76
N ASN A 95 -0.51 -7.46 -19.22
CA ASN A 95 0.79 -8.01 -18.86
C ASN A 95 0.80 -8.59 -17.42
N PRO A 96 0.93 -9.92 -17.24
CA PRO A 96 1.04 -10.54 -15.91
C PRO A 96 2.19 -10.01 -15.07
N ALA A 97 3.36 -9.74 -15.67
CA ALA A 97 4.52 -9.28 -14.92
C ALA A 97 4.31 -7.88 -14.31
N GLU A 98 3.59 -7.00 -15.01
CA GLU A 98 3.23 -5.68 -14.48
C GLU A 98 2.21 -5.77 -13.34
N ARG A 99 1.27 -6.72 -13.43
CA ARG A 99 0.32 -7.00 -12.34
C ARG A 99 1.04 -7.50 -11.10
N ASP A 100 1.94 -8.47 -11.27
CA ASP A 100 2.74 -9.04 -10.19
C ASP A 100 3.64 -7.97 -9.55
N LEU A 101 4.27 -7.12 -10.37
CA LEU A 101 5.06 -5.99 -9.88
C LEU A 101 4.21 -5.00 -9.06
N GLN A 102 3.03 -4.60 -9.57
CA GLN A 102 2.16 -3.68 -8.87
C GLN A 102 1.62 -4.28 -7.57
N GLU A 103 1.23 -5.55 -7.56
CA GLU A 103 0.84 -6.26 -6.34
C GLU A 103 1.99 -6.32 -5.34
N ALA A 104 3.22 -6.58 -5.79
CA ALA A 104 4.40 -6.56 -4.93
C ALA A 104 4.65 -5.16 -4.34
N VAL A 105 4.57 -4.11 -5.16
CA VAL A 105 4.69 -2.70 -4.70
C VAL A 105 3.64 -2.40 -3.63
N GLY A 106 2.38 -2.78 -3.85
CA GLY A 106 1.31 -2.60 -2.87
C GLY A 106 1.56 -3.36 -1.58
N TYR A 107 1.88 -4.65 -1.68
CA TYR A 107 2.06 -5.54 -0.53
C TYR A 107 3.24 -5.08 0.36
N TRP A 108 4.39 -4.83 -0.25
CA TRP A 108 5.61 -4.46 0.48
C TRP A 108 5.61 -2.99 0.91
N GLY A 109 5.01 -2.11 0.11
CA GLY A 109 4.80 -0.73 0.54
C GLY A 109 3.81 -0.62 1.68
N GLU A 110 2.77 -1.45 1.74
CA GLU A 110 1.86 -1.44 2.91
C GLU A 110 2.56 -1.99 4.16
N GLN A 111 3.40 -3.03 4.01
CA GLN A 111 4.25 -3.48 5.11
C GLN A 111 5.14 -2.35 5.67
N LEU A 112 5.73 -1.52 4.80
CA LEU A 112 6.52 -0.35 5.20
C LEU A 112 5.65 0.78 5.78
N SER A 113 4.49 1.05 5.19
CA SER A 113 3.52 2.04 5.68
C SER A 113 3.06 1.71 7.10
N LEU A 114 2.76 0.45 7.39
CA LEU A 114 2.40 -0.01 8.73
C LEU A 114 3.59 0.02 9.69
N THR A 115 4.80 -0.24 9.20
CA THR A 115 6.03 -0.12 10.00
C THR A 115 6.27 1.33 10.43
N LEU A 116 6.08 2.29 9.53
CA LEU A 116 6.12 3.72 9.85
C LEU A 116 5.15 4.07 11.00
N VAL A 117 3.90 3.59 10.92
CA VAL A 117 2.91 3.79 11.99
C VAL A 117 3.35 3.13 13.30
N ARG A 118 3.92 1.92 13.26
CA ARG A 118 4.45 1.24 14.46
C ARG A 118 5.60 2.01 15.11
N LEU A 119 6.39 2.72 14.31
CA LEU A 119 7.48 3.58 14.75
C LEU A 119 7.02 4.98 15.17
N GLY A 120 5.71 5.25 15.16
CA GLY A 120 5.12 6.50 15.60
C GLY A 120 5.12 7.62 14.56
N LEU A 121 5.31 7.27 13.28
CA LEU A 121 5.31 8.22 12.18
C LEU A 121 4.00 8.18 11.38
N ASP A 122 3.63 9.33 10.83
CA ASP A 122 2.56 9.47 9.87
C ASP A 122 3.09 9.29 8.44
N ASN A 123 2.24 8.84 7.52
CA ASN A 123 2.63 8.65 6.12
C ASN A 123 1.48 8.79 5.12
N SER A 124 1.83 8.96 3.85
CA SER A 124 0.90 8.81 2.73
C SER A 124 1.65 8.39 1.47
N TRP A 125 0.98 7.54 0.71
CA TRP A 125 1.32 7.18 -0.65
C TRP A 125 1.16 8.36 -1.61
N ALA A 126 2.07 8.49 -2.57
CA ALA A 126 2.00 9.40 -3.70
C ALA A 126 2.56 8.74 -4.98
N VAL A 127 2.08 9.22 -6.12
CA VAL A 127 2.69 9.00 -7.44
C VAL A 127 3.25 10.34 -7.87
N LEU A 128 4.49 10.34 -8.35
CA LEU A 128 5.17 11.53 -8.85
C LEU A 128 5.14 11.52 -10.38
N ASP A 129 4.81 12.67 -10.98
CA ASP A 129 4.83 12.85 -12.42
C ASP A 129 6.29 13.01 -12.89
N ASP A 130 6.64 12.36 -14.02
CA ASP A 130 7.96 12.44 -14.69
C ASP A 130 9.16 12.17 -13.76
N ALA A 131 9.05 11.22 -12.84
CA ALA A 131 10.01 10.96 -11.77
C ALA A 131 11.21 10.08 -12.18
N ASP A 132 11.82 10.36 -13.34
CA ASP A 132 12.99 9.66 -13.88
C ASP A 132 14.31 10.07 -13.19
N GLN A 133 14.31 11.19 -12.47
CA GLN A 133 15.44 11.70 -11.72
C GLN A 133 15.05 12.11 -10.30
N GLY A 134 15.97 12.00 -9.36
CA GLY A 134 15.74 12.38 -7.97
C GLY A 134 16.93 11.97 -7.10
N TRP A 135 16.66 11.81 -5.80
CA TRP A 135 17.63 11.24 -4.86
C TRP A 135 17.72 9.71 -4.97
N TRP A 136 16.77 9.08 -5.66
CA TRP A 136 16.77 7.65 -5.94
C TRP A 136 17.62 7.30 -7.16
N GLN A 137 18.11 6.06 -7.19
CA GLN A 137 18.83 5.49 -8.33
C GLN A 137 17.96 4.49 -9.07
N LEU A 138 17.91 4.56 -10.40
CA LEU A 138 17.19 3.62 -11.25
C LEU A 138 18.19 2.85 -12.09
N ASP A 139 18.10 1.52 -12.09
CA ASP A 139 18.79 0.68 -13.06
C ASP A 139 18.07 0.73 -14.43
N GLU A 140 18.67 0.11 -15.45
CA GLU A 140 18.03 -0.01 -16.77
C GLU A 140 16.64 -0.67 -16.64
N GLN A 141 15.63 -0.05 -17.27
CA GLN A 141 14.22 -0.51 -17.26
C GLN A 141 13.51 -0.36 -15.90
N GLU A 142 14.17 0.16 -14.87
CA GLU A 142 13.52 0.49 -13.62
C GLU A 142 12.78 1.83 -13.68
N HIS A 143 11.65 1.88 -12.98
CA HIS A 143 10.88 3.10 -12.80
C HIS A 143 10.50 3.25 -11.33
N LEU A 144 10.45 4.49 -10.85
CA LEU A 144 9.79 4.81 -9.58
C LEU A 144 8.29 4.57 -9.75
N ILE A 145 7.74 3.54 -9.11
CA ILE A 145 6.32 3.15 -9.26
C ILE A 145 5.44 3.92 -8.27
N TRP A 146 5.85 3.98 -7.00
CA TRP A 146 5.19 4.74 -5.94
C TRP A 146 6.22 5.30 -4.98
N ILE A 147 5.83 6.34 -4.25
CA ILE A 147 6.61 6.88 -3.14
C ILE A 147 5.75 6.95 -1.86
N LEU A 148 6.35 6.61 -0.73
CA LEU A 148 5.77 6.81 0.59
C LEU A 148 6.41 8.03 1.24
N ALA A 149 5.68 9.15 1.31
CA ALA A 149 6.07 10.28 2.13
C ALA A 149 5.85 9.95 3.61
N PHE A 150 6.76 10.38 4.49
CA PHE A 150 6.62 10.16 5.92
C PHE A 150 7.25 11.26 6.80
N GLY A 151 6.76 11.34 8.04
CA GLY A 151 7.26 12.27 9.05
C GLY A 151 6.26 12.42 10.20
N HIS A 152 6.43 13.45 11.01
CA HIS A 152 5.46 13.80 12.05
C HIS A 152 4.32 14.60 11.44
N GLY A 153 3.09 14.11 11.56
CA GLY A 153 1.93 14.74 10.97
C GLY A 153 1.59 16.07 11.62
N ALA A 154 1.48 17.13 10.81
CA ALA A 154 1.01 18.43 11.28
C ALA A 154 -0.51 18.44 11.56
N ARG A 155 -1.25 17.46 11.03
CA ARG A 155 -2.69 17.26 11.23
C ARG A 155 -3.00 15.78 11.17
N ALA A 156 -3.91 15.34 12.04
CA ALA A 156 -4.44 13.99 12.00
C ALA A 156 -5.11 13.70 10.64
N GLY A 157 -4.96 12.46 10.18
CA GLY A 157 -5.64 11.98 8.98
C GLY A 157 -7.16 11.89 9.17
N ALA A 158 -7.89 11.85 8.06
CA ALA A 158 -9.34 11.71 8.08
C ALA A 158 -9.77 10.26 8.37
N LYS A 159 -10.97 10.10 8.94
CA LYS A 159 -11.59 8.80 9.15
C LYS A 159 -11.80 8.08 7.81
N HIS A 160 -11.58 6.77 7.82
CA HIS A 160 -11.81 5.92 6.65
C HIS A 160 -13.30 5.82 6.32
N HIS A 161 -13.60 5.87 5.04
CA HIS A 161 -14.90 5.46 4.49
C HIS A 161 -14.67 4.19 3.69
N SER A 162 -15.44 3.14 3.99
CA SER A 162 -15.38 1.86 3.29
C SER A 162 -16.71 1.57 2.63
N LYS A 163 -16.67 0.88 1.49
CA LYS A 163 -17.83 0.17 0.94
C LYS A 163 -18.31 -0.88 1.95
N PRO A 164 -19.59 -1.30 1.86
CA PRO A 164 -20.07 -2.49 2.57
C PRO A 164 -19.19 -3.71 2.25
N MET A 165 -18.95 -4.56 3.25
CA MET A 165 -18.08 -5.75 3.09
C MET A 165 -18.61 -6.70 2.00
N ASP A 166 -19.92 -6.87 1.90
CA ASP A 166 -20.57 -7.69 0.86
C ASP A 166 -20.21 -7.27 -0.57
N ASN A 167 -19.85 -5.99 -0.80
CA ASN A 167 -19.43 -5.50 -2.11
C ASN A 167 -17.96 -5.83 -2.43
N LEU A 168 -17.21 -6.30 -1.45
CA LEU A 168 -15.77 -6.60 -1.49
C LEU A 168 -15.49 -8.07 -1.25
N THR A 169 -16.51 -8.87 -0.95
CA THR A 169 -16.40 -10.29 -0.66
C THR A 169 -17.30 -11.14 -1.54
N GLN A 170 -16.85 -12.34 -1.86
CA GLN A 170 -17.69 -13.41 -2.38
C GLN A 170 -17.52 -14.64 -1.50
N LEU A 171 -18.63 -15.28 -1.14
CA LEU A 171 -18.66 -16.46 -0.29
C LEU A 171 -19.17 -17.68 -1.08
N PRO A 172 -18.96 -18.91 -0.57
CA PRO A 172 -19.60 -20.10 -1.12
C PRO A 172 -21.12 -19.94 -1.18
N GLU A 173 -21.77 -20.62 -2.13
CA GLU A 173 -23.21 -20.55 -2.31
C GLU A 173 -23.96 -20.92 -1.01
N GLY A 174 -24.92 -20.08 -0.62
CA GLY A 174 -25.72 -20.28 0.60
C GLY A 174 -25.04 -19.86 1.91
N MET A 175 -23.78 -19.41 1.89
CA MET A 175 -23.09 -18.90 3.07
C MET A 175 -23.27 -17.38 3.22
N SER A 176 -23.63 -16.94 4.43
CA SER A 176 -23.63 -15.52 4.82
C SER A 176 -22.31 -15.11 5.48
N LEU A 177 -22.04 -13.80 5.58
CA LEU A 177 -20.83 -13.29 6.27
C LEU A 177 -20.77 -13.75 7.73
N ASP A 178 -21.90 -13.80 8.44
CA ASP A 178 -21.96 -14.25 9.83
C ASP A 178 -21.57 -15.73 10.00
N GLU A 179 -21.73 -16.54 8.94
CA GLU A 179 -21.34 -17.95 8.91
C GLU A 179 -19.91 -18.18 8.41
N ALA A 180 -19.27 -17.16 7.82
CA ALA A 180 -17.88 -17.26 7.38
C ALA A 180 -16.93 -17.52 8.57
N PRO A 181 -15.74 -18.10 8.35
CA PRO A 181 -14.76 -18.26 9.42
C PRO A 181 -14.32 -16.91 10.01
N ASP A 182 -14.14 -16.84 11.33
CA ASP A 182 -13.74 -15.62 12.04
C ASP A 182 -12.48 -14.97 11.45
N TRP A 183 -11.50 -15.79 11.07
CA TRP A 183 -10.26 -15.30 10.46
C TRP A 183 -10.47 -14.67 9.08
N PHE A 184 -11.47 -15.12 8.32
CA PHE A 184 -11.78 -14.52 7.02
C PHE A 184 -12.45 -13.17 7.22
N ARG A 185 -13.40 -13.07 8.16
CA ARG A 185 -14.02 -11.78 8.52
C ARG A 185 -12.99 -10.79 9.03
N ALA A 186 -12.13 -11.18 9.98
CA ALA A 186 -11.08 -10.31 10.51
C ALA A 186 -10.07 -9.89 9.42
N GLY A 187 -9.72 -10.80 8.51
CA GLY A 187 -8.93 -10.46 7.32
C GLY A 187 -9.63 -9.42 6.44
N MET A 188 -10.93 -9.56 6.19
CA MET A 188 -11.69 -8.58 5.41
C MET A 188 -11.81 -7.22 6.09
N GLU A 189 -12.06 -7.18 7.40
CA GLU A 189 -12.09 -5.94 8.19
C GLU A 189 -10.76 -5.18 8.06
N ALA A 190 -9.63 -5.88 8.11
CA ALA A 190 -8.32 -5.29 7.90
C ALA A 190 -8.08 -4.87 6.44
N ALA A 191 -8.44 -5.72 5.47
CA ALA A 191 -8.31 -5.42 4.03
C ALA A 191 -9.08 -4.16 3.63
N MET A 192 -10.26 -3.92 4.23
CA MET A 192 -11.08 -2.74 4.01
C MET A 192 -10.39 -1.43 4.46
N LEU A 193 -9.40 -1.50 5.35
CA LEU A 193 -8.62 -0.36 5.82
C LEU A 193 -7.37 -0.07 4.97
N ALA A 194 -7.07 -0.95 3.99
CA ALA A 194 -5.92 -0.79 3.12
C ALA A 194 -6.02 0.51 2.28
N PRO A 195 -4.91 1.25 2.12
CA PRO A 195 -4.89 2.41 1.25
C PRO A 195 -5.11 1.97 -0.20
N THR A 196 -6.02 2.68 -0.87
CA THR A 196 -6.26 2.54 -2.30
C THR A 196 -6.40 3.92 -2.93
N SER A 197 -6.06 4.04 -4.22
CA SER A 197 -6.16 5.30 -4.94
C SER A 197 -7.57 5.87 -4.82
N LEU A 198 -7.66 7.10 -4.32
CA LEU A 198 -8.92 7.82 -4.06
C LEU A 198 -9.93 7.04 -3.18
N GLY A 199 -9.48 6.08 -2.38
CA GLY A 199 -10.34 5.25 -1.53
C GLY A 199 -11.26 4.29 -2.31
N GLN A 200 -10.89 3.93 -3.54
CA GLN A 200 -11.76 3.16 -4.44
C GLN A 200 -12.05 1.72 -3.98
N GLN A 201 -11.17 1.10 -3.19
CA GLN A 201 -11.24 -0.32 -2.84
C GLN A 201 -11.53 -1.23 -4.06
N PRO A 202 -10.66 -1.22 -5.10
CA PRO A 202 -10.87 -1.94 -6.36
C PRO A 202 -10.38 -3.39 -6.25
N PHE A 203 -10.92 -4.15 -5.31
CA PHE A 203 -10.57 -5.55 -5.09
C PHE A 203 -11.80 -6.38 -4.70
N LEU A 204 -11.71 -7.69 -4.90
CA LEU A 204 -12.70 -8.67 -4.47
C LEU A 204 -11.98 -9.87 -3.87
N PHE A 205 -12.39 -10.27 -2.66
CA PHE A 205 -11.87 -11.44 -1.96
C PHE A 205 -12.93 -12.54 -1.94
N THR A 206 -12.58 -13.73 -2.42
CA THR A 206 -13.47 -14.88 -2.46
C THR A 206 -12.99 -15.95 -1.49
N LEU A 207 -13.84 -16.33 -0.53
CA LEU A 207 -13.65 -17.57 0.23
C LEU A 207 -14.13 -18.73 -0.64
N THR A 208 -13.24 -19.67 -0.99
CA THR A 208 -13.61 -20.82 -1.83
C THR A 208 -14.16 -21.96 -0.99
N GLU A 209 -14.90 -22.88 -1.61
CA GLU A 209 -15.45 -24.08 -0.92
C GLU A 209 -14.36 -24.93 -0.25
N SER A 210 -13.13 -24.87 -0.77
CA SER A 210 -11.97 -25.57 -0.21
C SER A 210 -11.36 -24.90 1.04
N GLY A 211 -11.89 -23.74 1.45
CA GLY A 211 -11.36 -22.94 2.56
C GLY A 211 -10.11 -22.12 2.20
N LYS A 212 -9.82 -21.95 0.91
CA LYS A 212 -8.78 -21.05 0.39
C LYS A 212 -9.35 -19.66 0.10
N VAL A 213 -8.46 -18.69 -0.10
CA VAL A 213 -8.82 -17.32 -0.46
C VAL A 213 -8.30 -17.00 -1.85
N ARG A 214 -9.18 -16.58 -2.75
CA ARG A 214 -8.80 -15.93 -4.00
C ARG A 214 -8.95 -14.43 -3.81
N ALA A 215 -7.97 -13.64 -4.24
CA ALA A 215 -8.10 -12.18 -4.28
C ALA A 215 -7.78 -11.67 -5.67
N GLN A 216 -8.60 -10.75 -6.17
CA GLN A 216 -8.49 -10.23 -7.53
C GLN A 216 -8.76 -8.74 -7.57
N ALA A 217 -8.05 -8.05 -8.45
CA ALA A 217 -8.27 -6.63 -8.70
C ALA A 217 -9.56 -6.48 -9.50
N THR A 218 -10.35 -5.46 -9.17
CA THR A 218 -11.51 -5.04 -9.95
C THR A 218 -11.20 -3.74 -10.69
N THR A 219 -12.16 -3.19 -11.43
CA THR A 219 -11.97 -1.94 -12.15
C THR A 219 -11.67 -0.77 -11.20
N GLY A 220 -10.54 -0.10 -11.41
CA GLY A 220 -10.13 1.04 -10.60
C GLY A 220 -8.71 1.51 -10.91
N LEU A 221 -8.39 2.72 -10.44
CA LEU A 221 -7.06 3.31 -10.57
C LEU A 221 -6.06 2.53 -9.72
N PHE A 222 -4.97 2.07 -10.35
CA PHE A 222 -3.91 1.31 -9.69
C PHE A 222 -4.44 0.11 -8.89
N ALA A 223 -5.41 -0.61 -9.47
CA ALA A 223 -6.13 -1.66 -8.75
C ALA A 223 -5.22 -2.77 -8.23
N HIS A 224 -4.16 -3.12 -8.96
CA HIS A 224 -3.19 -4.14 -8.53
C HIS A 224 -2.32 -3.68 -7.35
N VAL A 225 -1.90 -2.41 -7.31
CA VAL A 225 -1.24 -1.84 -6.12
C VAL A 225 -2.19 -1.87 -4.93
N GLY A 226 -3.43 -1.42 -5.11
CA GLY A 226 -4.46 -1.48 -4.07
C GLY A 226 -4.75 -2.90 -3.58
N LEU A 227 -4.77 -3.88 -4.48
CA LEU A 227 -4.92 -5.30 -4.15
C LEU A 227 -3.74 -5.81 -3.31
N GLY A 228 -2.51 -5.44 -3.66
CA GLY A 228 -1.31 -5.75 -2.86
C GLY A 228 -1.43 -5.26 -1.42
N CYS A 229 -1.82 -4.00 -1.24
CA CYS A 229 -2.08 -3.42 0.09
C CYS A 229 -3.17 -4.21 0.85
N ALA A 230 -4.29 -4.52 0.17
CA ALA A 230 -5.40 -5.25 0.76
C ALA A 230 -5.01 -6.68 1.18
N LYS A 231 -4.20 -7.39 0.36
CA LYS A 231 -3.69 -8.73 0.68
C LYS A 231 -2.81 -8.69 1.93
N ARG A 232 -1.93 -7.70 2.06
CA ARG A 232 -1.09 -7.56 3.26
C ARG A 232 -1.92 -7.35 4.52
N ASN A 233 -2.90 -6.45 4.47
CA ASN A 233 -3.77 -6.20 5.61
C ASN A 233 -4.67 -7.40 5.93
N PHE A 234 -5.16 -8.11 4.90
CA PHE A 234 -5.92 -9.33 5.06
C PHE A 234 -5.15 -10.37 5.87
N GLU A 235 -3.89 -10.63 5.53
CA GLU A 235 -3.05 -11.58 6.26
C GLU A 235 -2.85 -11.16 7.73
N ILE A 236 -2.64 -9.88 7.98
CA ILE A 236 -2.49 -9.33 9.35
C ILE A 236 -3.78 -9.52 10.16
N GLY A 237 -4.94 -9.22 9.56
CA GLY A 237 -6.24 -9.41 10.18
C GLY A 237 -6.59 -10.88 10.41
N ALA A 238 -6.28 -11.76 9.45
CA ALA A 238 -6.49 -13.19 9.58
C ALA A 238 -5.61 -13.78 10.71
N ALA A 239 -4.35 -13.35 10.79
CA ALA A 239 -3.43 -13.78 11.85
C ALA A 239 -3.88 -13.35 13.25
N SER A 240 -4.45 -12.14 13.41
CA SER A 240 -4.98 -11.70 14.70
C SER A 240 -6.17 -12.54 15.20
N ALA A 241 -6.85 -13.22 14.27
CA ALA A 241 -7.92 -14.19 14.53
C ALA A 241 -7.46 -15.66 14.46
N GLY A 242 -6.15 -15.92 14.58
CA GLY A 242 -5.59 -17.26 14.73
C GLY A 242 -5.27 -18.00 13.43
N LYS A 243 -5.27 -17.32 12.27
CA LYS A 243 -4.87 -17.88 10.98
C LYS A 243 -3.48 -17.36 10.58
N ASP A 244 -2.44 -18.03 11.05
CA ASP A 244 -1.04 -17.62 10.81
C ASP A 244 -0.65 -17.61 9.32
N GLN A 245 -1.27 -18.48 8.51
CA GLN A 245 -1.03 -18.55 7.08
C GLN A 245 -2.35 -18.65 6.32
N VAL A 246 -2.56 -17.68 5.43
CA VAL A 246 -3.67 -17.68 4.47
C VAL A 246 -3.28 -18.58 3.29
N ALA A 247 -4.14 -19.55 2.99
CA ALA A 247 -3.98 -20.39 1.81
C ALA A 247 -4.58 -19.67 0.59
N TRP A 248 -3.71 -19.04 -0.21
CA TRP A 248 -4.09 -18.36 -1.44
C TRP A 248 -4.40 -19.35 -2.58
N GLU A 249 -5.33 -18.98 -3.45
CA GLU A 249 -5.68 -19.69 -4.69
C GLU A 249 -5.54 -18.79 -5.92
#